data_AF-A0A7S4MN34-F1
#
_entry.id   AF-A0A7S4MN34-F1
#
_cell.length_a   1.000
_cell.length_b   1.000
_cell.length_c   1.000
_cell.angle_alpha   90.00
_cell.angle_beta   90.00
_cell.angle_gamma   90.00
#
_symmetry.space_group_name_H-M   'P 1'
#
loop_
_entity.id
_entity.type
_entity.pdbx_description
1 polymer ?
#
loop_
_entity_poly.entity_id
_entity_poly.type
_entity_poly.pdbx_seq_one_letter_code
_entity_poly.pdbx_strand_id
1 'polypeptide(L)'
;SAGQKVLASLVIRLALAESLGVNCGVIALDEPTTNLDRENVESFAASLVDIIDSRSRHGNFQLIVITHDEEFVQLLGRSERAEHYWRVSKDLQQHSKVEKCDIADLA
;
A
#
# COMPACT_ATOMS: atom_id res chain seq x y z
N SER A 1 -1.93 -13.70 13.93
CA SER A 1 -3.17 -13.39 13.21
C SER A 1 -2.92 -13.39 11.70
N ALA A 2 -3.96 -13.24 10.87
CA ALA A 2 -3.81 -13.08 9.42
C ALA A 2 -2.95 -11.84 9.07
N GLY A 3 -3.16 -10.71 9.76
CA GLY A 3 -2.38 -9.48 9.57
C GLY A 3 -0.88 -9.68 9.83
N GLN A 4 -0.52 -10.42 10.89
CA GLN A 4 0.88 -10.75 11.17
C GLN A 4 1.54 -11.59 10.07
N LYS A 5 0.79 -12.49 9.41
CA LYS A 5 1.31 -13.28 8.29
C LYS A 5 1.55 -12.41 7.05
N VAL A 6 0.63 -11.49 6.76
CA VAL A 6 0.77 -10.53 5.66
C VAL A 6 1.98 -9.60 5.90
N LEU A 7 2.12 -9.09 7.13
CA LEU A 7 3.25 -8.24 7.52
C LEU A 7 4.59 -8.99 7.46
N ALA A 8 4.65 -10.21 8.02
CA ALA A 8 5.86 -11.03 7.96
C ALA A 8 6.26 -11.33 6.52
N SER A 9 5.29 -11.67 5.65
CA SER A 9 5.53 -11.86 4.22
C SER A 9 6.08 -10.59 3.56
N LEU A 10 5.55 -9.41 3.92
CA LEU A 10 6.04 -8.14 3.40
C LEU A 10 7.48 -7.85 3.84
N VAL A 11 7.79 -8.00 5.13
CA VAL A 11 9.14 -7.79 5.68
C VAL A 11 10.14 -8.74 5.04
N ILE A 12 9.79 -10.01 4.84
CA ILE A 12 10.64 -10.98 4.15
C ILE A 12 10.88 -10.54 2.71
N ARG A 13 9.83 -10.13 1.97
CA ARG A 13 9.98 -9.64 0.59
C ARG A 13 10.86 -8.39 0.50
N LEU A 14 10.72 -7.46 1.44
CA LEU A 14 11.57 -6.27 1.57
C LEU A 14 13.04 -6.65 1.80
N ALA A 15 13.30 -7.57 2.74
CA ALA A 15 14.65 -8.02 3.05
C ALA A 15 15.29 -8.77 1.88
N LEU A 16 14.51 -9.57 1.15
CA LEU A 16 14.98 -10.27 -0.05
C LEU A 16 15.27 -9.29 -1.20
N ALA A 17 14.40 -8.30 -1.43
CA ALA A 17 14.63 -7.27 -2.45
C ALA A 17 15.91 -6.48 -2.18
N GLU A 18 16.20 -6.18 -0.91
CA GLU A 18 17.41 -5.50 -0.48
C GLU A 18 18.67 -6.38 -0.57
N SER A 19 18.56 -7.65 -0.18
CA SER A 19 19.71 -8.56 -0.17
C SER A 19 20.06 -9.14 -1.55
N LEU A 20 19.07 -9.29 -2.43
CA LEU A 20 19.22 -9.97 -3.74
C LEU A 20 19.09 -9.00 -4.92
N GLY A 21 18.38 -7.88 -4.74
CA GLY A 21 18.17 -6.89 -5.79
C GLY A 21 19.28 -5.85 -5.76
N VAL A 22 20.18 -5.89 -6.73
CA VAL A 22 21.04 -4.74 -7.02
C VAL A 22 20.11 -3.57 -7.42
N ASN A 23 19.88 -2.62 -6.51
CA ASN A 23 19.01 -1.45 -6.71
C ASN A 23 17.51 -1.74 -6.98
N CYS A 24 16.94 -2.87 -6.53
CA CYS A 24 15.50 -3.10 -6.68
C CYS A 24 14.69 -2.40 -5.57
N GLY A 25 14.29 -1.16 -5.86
CA GLY A 25 13.59 -0.29 -4.93
C GLY A 25 12.06 -0.39 -4.90
N VAL A 26 11.46 -1.20 -5.77
CA VAL A 26 10.01 -1.19 -6.02
C VAL A 26 9.34 -2.44 -5.46
N ILE A 27 8.27 -2.26 -4.69
CA ILE A 27 7.42 -3.34 -4.18
C ILE A 27 5.97 -3.05 -4.52
N ALA A 28 5.24 -4.07 -4.96
CA ALA A 28 3.80 -4.02 -5.16
C ALA A 28 3.06 -4.95 -4.19
N LEU A 29 1.92 -4.48 -3.68
CA LEU A 29 0.99 -5.23 -2.85
C LEU A 29 -0.37 -5.23 -3.53
N ASP A 30 -0.85 -6.42 -3.88
CA ASP A 30 -2.16 -6.61 -4.50
C ASP A 30 -3.15 -7.12 -3.45
N GLU A 31 -4.19 -6.31 -3.19
CA GLU A 31 -5.25 -6.52 -2.20
C GLU A 31 -4.77 -7.05 -0.83
N PRO A 32 -3.87 -6.31 -0.14
CA PRO A 32 -3.21 -6.80 1.06
C PRO A 32 -4.12 -6.90 2.30
N THR A 33 -5.32 -6.33 2.25
CA THR A 33 -6.33 -6.39 3.31
C THR A 33 -7.23 -7.63 3.22
N THR A 34 -7.03 -8.50 2.21
CA THR A 34 -7.81 -9.72 2.04
C THR A 34 -7.79 -10.60 3.30
N ASN A 35 -8.98 -10.97 3.79
CA ASN A 35 -9.18 -11.76 5.01
C ASN A 35 -8.68 -11.10 6.32
N LEU A 36 -8.51 -9.78 6.35
CA LEU A 36 -8.27 -9.03 7.57
C LEU A 36 -9.61 -8.49 8.10
N ASP A 37 -9.81 -8.58 9.41
CA ASP A 37 -10.82 -7.77 10.08
C ASP A 37 -10.32 -6.33 10.25
N ARG A 38 -11.22 -5.43 10.65
CA ARG A 38 -10.94 -4.01 10.79
C ARG A 38 -9.74 -3.71 11.70
N GLU A 39 -9.64 -4.37 12.85
CA GLU A 39 -8.53 -4.17 13.79
C GLU A 39 -7.19 -4.58 13.15
N ASN A 40 -7.17 -5.68 12.40
CA ASN A 40 -5.99 -6.09 11.66
C ASN A 40 -5.68 -5.16 10.48
N VAL A 41 -6.67 -4.55 9.82
CA VAL A 41 -6.46 -3.53 8.78
C VAL A 41 -5.79 -2.29 9.35
N GLU A 42 -6.29 -1.77 10.48
CA GLU A 42 -5.69 -0.62 11.18
C GLU A 42 -4.25 -0.91 11.61
N SER A 43 -4.02 -2.07 12.23
CA SER A 43 -2.69 -2.51 12.65
C SER A 43 -1.73 -2.69 11.47
N PHE A 44 -2.23 -3.22 10.34
CA PHE A 44 -1.45 -3.36 9.12
C PHE A 44 -1.11 -2.01 8.50
N ALA A 45 -2.06 -1.06 8.44
CA ALA A 45 -1.82 0.29 7.94
C ALA A 45 -0.73 1.01 8.76
N ALA A 46 -0.83 0.97 10.09
CA ALA A 46 0.17 1.56 10.98
C ALA A 46 1.56 0.94 10.75
N SER A 47 1.63 -0.39 10.71
CA SER A 47 2.91 -1.10 10.46
C SER A 47 3.49 -0.79 9.08
N LEU A 48 2.64 -0.57 8.07
CA LEU A 48 3.08 -0.22 6.72
C LEU A 48 3.66 1.19 6.66
N VAL A 49 3.05 2.14 7.38
CA VAL A 49 3.59 3.50 7.54
C VAL A 49 4.97 3.47 8.20
N ASP A 50 5.15 2.69 9.26
CA ASP A 50 6.46 2.55 9.92
C ASP A 50 7.55 2.01 8.97
N ILE A 51 7.18 1.04 8.12
CA ILE A 51 8.08 0.50 7.09
C ILE A 51 8.44 1.59 6.07
N ILE A 52 7.46 2.34 5.55
CA ILE A 52 7.68 3.44 4.61
C ILE A 52 8.62 4.47 5.22
N ASP A 53 8.39 4.86 6.47
CA ASP A 53 9.19 5.84 7.20
C ASP A 53 10.63 5.38 7.39
N SER A 54 10.83 4.13 7.83
CA SER A 54 12.16 3.56 7.99
C SER A 54 12.92 3.49 6.66
N ARG A 55 12.23 3.15 5.56
CA ARG A 55 12.84 2.90 4.24
C ARG A 55 13.06 4.18 3.43
N SER A 56 12.23 5.21 3.62
CA SER A 56 12.36 6.52 2.97
C SER A 56 13.75 7.15 3.18
N ARG A 57 14.42 6.82 4.29
CA ARG A 57 15.75 7.32 4.64
C ARG A 57 16.91 6.70 3.86
N HIS A 58 16.73 5.51 3.29
CA HIS A 58 17.81 4.75 2.67
C HIS A 58 17.91 4.90 1.14
N GLY A 59 17.05 5.73 0.55
CA GLY A 59 17.01 6.03 -0.89
C GLY A 59 16.45 4.87 -1.72
N ASN A 60 15.78 5.19 -2.84
CA ASN A 60 15.23 4.23 -3.80
C ASN A 60 14.19 3.26 -3.21
N PHE A 61 13.19 3.74 -2.47
CA PHE A 61 12.03 2.91 -2.07
C PHE A 61 10.74 3.43 -2.70
N GLN A 62 10.02 2.56 -3.40
CA GLN A 62 8.71 2.81 -3.97
C GLN A 62 7.78 1.65 -3.61
N LEU A 63 6.65 1.99 -3.01
CA LEU A 63 5.60 1.05 -2.67
C LEU A 63 4.36 1.34 -3.52
N ILE A 64 3.85 0.32 -4.20
CA ILE A 64 2.59 0.34 -4.94
C ILE A 64 1.60 -0.54 -4.17
N VAL A 65 0.44 0.02 -3.86
CA VAL A 65 -0.65 -0.71 -3.19
C VAL A 65 -1.86 -0.68 -4.11
N ILE A 66 -2.41 -1.85 -4.39
CA ILE A 66 -3.68 -2.03 -5.10
C ILE A 66 -4.67 -2.50 -4.05
N THR A 67 -5.75 -1.73 -3.90
CA THR A 67 -6.83 -2.11 -2.99
C THR A 67 -8.18 -1.57 -3.45
N HIS A 68 -9.24 -2.28 -3.09
CA HIS A 68 -10.62 -1.79 -3.12
C HIS A 68 -11.13 -1.35 -1.74
N ASP A 69 -10.29 -1.37 -0.71
CA ASP A 69 -10.62 -0.97 0.65
C ASP A 69 -10.37 0.54 0.86
N GLU A 70 -11.43 1.33 0.80
CA GLU A 70 -11.37 2.79 0.96
C GLU A 70 -10.93 3.20 2.37
N GLU A 71 -11.29 2.45 3.41
CA GLU A 71 -10.86 2.74 4.80
C GLU A 71 -9.34 2.57 4.92
N PHE A 72 -8.77 1.54 4.29
CA PHE A 72 -7.32 1.35 4.24
C PHE A 72 -6.61 2.49 3.51
N VAL A 73 -7.14 2.98 2.39
CA VAL A 73 -6.58 4.14 1.67
C VAL A 73 -6.62 5.40 2.55
N GLN A 74 -7.73 5.65 3.25
CA GLN A 74 -7.83 6.78 4.18
C GLN A 74 -6.81 6.68 5.32
N LEU A 75 -6.64 5.49 5.92
CA LEU A 75 -5.66 5.25 6.98
C LEU A 75 -4.23 5.55 6.51
N LEU A 76 -3.88 5.14 5.29
CA LEU A 76 -2.58 5.48 4.69
C LEU A 76 -2.46 6.98 4.39
N GLY A 77 -3.53 7.63 3.92
CA GLY A 77 -3.58 9.08 3.67
C GLY A 77 -3.28 9.94 4.90
N ARG A 78 -3.76 9.51 6.08
CA ARG A 78 -3.51 10.21 7.36
C ARG A 78 -2.03 10.31 7.74
N SER A 79 -1.16 9.47 7.14
CA SER A 79 0.28 9.53 7.38
C SER A 79 0.99 10.69 6.66
N GLU A 80 0.28 11.48 5.85
CA GLU A 80 0.82 12.57 5.01
C GLU A 80 1.92 12.12 4.03
N ARG A 81 2.04 10.80 3.79
CA ARG A 81 2.99 10.24 2.81
C ARG A 81 2.43 10.15 1.40
N ALA A 82 1.11 10.23 1.27
CA ALA A 82 0.41 10.23 -0.01
C ALA A 82 -0.70 11.28 0.03
N GLU A 83 -0.71 12.15 -0.99
CA GLU A 83 -1.76 13.15 -1.20
C GLU A 83 -2.82 12.66 -2.20
N HIS A 84 -2.44 11.75 -3.09
CA HIS A 84 -3.27 11.33 -4.21
C HIS A 84 -3.25 9.81 -4.38
N TYR A 85 -4.31 9.27 -4.96
CA TYR A 85 -4.38 7.89 -5.41
C TYR A 85 -4.85 7.81 -6.86
N TRP A 86 -4.66 6.65 -7.46
CA TRP A 86 -5.12 6.36 -8.82
C TRP A 86 -6.34 5.44 -8.75
N ARG A 87 -7.50 5.95 -9.17
CA ARG A 87 -8.74 5.18 -9.26
C ARG A 87 -8.81 4.51 -10.62
N VAL A 88 -8.90 3.18 -10.63
CA VAL A 88 -9.15 2.39 -11.84
C VAL A 88 -10.64 2.03 -11.87
N SER A 89 -11.32 2.32 -12.99
CA SER A 89 -12.75 2.00 -13.15
C SER A 89 -13.08 1.67 -14.61
N LYS A 90 -14.31 1.22 -14.86
CA LYS A 90 -14.83 0.97 -16.22
C LYS A 90 -15.65 2.15 -16.70
N ASP A 91 -15.46 2.55 -17.95
CA ASP A 91 -16.32 3.53 -18.61
C ASP A 91 -17.61 2.87 -19.16
N LEU A 92 -18.47 3.68 -19.79
CA LEU A 92 -19.72 3.21 -20.42
C LEU A 92 -19.50 2.18 -21.54
N GLN A 93 -18.30 2.13 -22.11
CA GLN A 93 -17.90 1.23 -23.19
C GLN A 93 -17.13 -0.01 -22.67
N GLN A 94 -17.04 -0.18 -21.34
CA GLN A 94 -16.29 -1.26 -20.66
C GLN A 94 -14.77 -1.20 -20.82
N HIS A 95 -14.23 -0.07 -21.26
CA HIS A 95 -12.80 0.18 -21.25
C HIS A 95 -12.33 0.58 -19.84
N SER A 96 -11.11 0.19 -19.48
CA SER A 96 -10.50 0.60 -18.22
C SER A 96 -10.05 2.06 -18.34
N LYS A 97 -10.52 2.90 -17.43
CA LYS A 97 -10.04 4.28 -17.24
C LYS A 97 -9.27 4.40 -15.93
N VAL A 98 -8.29 5.30 -15.92
CA VAL A 98 -7.46 5.59 -14.75
C VAL A 98 -7.52 7.09 -14.49
N GLU A 99 -7.94 7.47 -13.29
CA GLU A 99 -8.12 8.85 -12.87
C GLU A 99 -7.31 9.11 -11.60
N LYS A 100 -6.64 10.27 -11.54
CA LYS A 100 -5.94 10.71 -10.32
C LYS A 100 -6.96 11.41 -9.42
N CYS A 101 -7.06 10.99 -8.17
CA CYS A 101 -7.98 11.54 -7.17
C CYS A 101 -7.21 12.02 -5.94
N ASP A 102 -7.75 13.01 -5.25
CA ASP A 102 -7.21 13.45 -3.95
C ASP A 102 -7.68 12.48 -2.87
N ILE A 103 -6.79 12.11 -1.94
CA ILE A 103 -7.18 11.26 -0.81
C ILE A 103 -8.12 12.02 0.14
N ALA A 104 -8.04 13.35 0.18
CA ALA A 104 -8.96 14.18 0.96
C ALA A 104 -10.43 14.03 0.52
N ASP A 105 -10.68 13.63 -0.74
CA ASP A 105 -12.03 13.45 -1.30
C ASP A 105 -12.70 12.12 -0.89
N LEU A 106 -11.99 11.23 -0.19
CA LEU A 106 -12.56 9.96 0.30
C LEU A 106 -13.45 10.13 1.55
N ALA A 107 -13.54 11.34 2.11
CA ALA A 107 -14.22 11.63 3.39
C ALA A 107 -15.76 11.61 3.33
#